data_AF-A0A819ZPH5-F1
#
_entry.id   AF-A0A819ZPH5-F1
#
_cell.length_a   1.000
_cell.length_b   1.000
_cell.length_c   1.000
_cell.angle_alpha   90.00
_cell.angle_beta   90.00
_cell.angle_gamma   90.00
#
_symmetry.space_group_name_H-M   'P 1'
#
loop_
_entity.id
_entity.type
_entity.pdbx_description
1 polymer ?
#
loop_
_entity_poly.entity_id
_entity_poly.type
_entity_poly.pdbx_seq_one_letter_code
_entity_poly.pdbx_strand_id
1 'polypeptide(L)' 'AAFVKTGKDIKTLEEEMLNGQKLQGPDAAAEVQEWLKEKGQANKFPLFVAVHEICERRLEPKALIDALRHHPEFW' A
#
# COMPACT_ATOMS: atom_id res chain seq x y z
N ALA A 1 -7.70 3.98 -8.74
CA ALA A 1 -6.78 3.79 -9.87
C ALA A 1 -6.02 5.05 -10.29
N ALA A 2 -6.39 6.27 -9.83
CA ALA A 2 -5.72 7.51 -10.24
C ALA A 2 -4.22 7.54 -9.90
N PHE A 3 -3.82 7.02 -8.73
CA PHE A 3 -2.42 6.85 -8.34
C PHE A 3 -1.58 6.11 -9.40
N VAL A 4 -2.03 4.91 -9.78
CA VAL A 4 -1.35 4.07 -10.78
C VAL A 4 -1.40 4.69 -12.19
N LYS A 5 -2.52 5.33 -12.56
CA LYS A 5 -2.71 5.86 -13.92
C LYS A 5 -1.99 7.19 -14.17
N THR A 6 -1.78 7.99 -13.13
CA THR A 6 -1.19 9.33 -13.26
C THR A 6 0.28 9.37 -12.82
N GLY A 7 0.72 8.39 -12.01
CA GLY A 7 2.06 8.39 -11.40
C GLY A 7 2.28 9.49 -10.37
N LYS A 8 1.28 10.36 -10.13
CA LYS A 8 1.33 11.46 -9.17
C LYS A 8 1.32 10.93 -7.74
N ASP A 9 1.91 11.71 -6.85
CA ASP A 9 1.90 11.43 -5.41
C ASP A 9 0.47 11.42 -4.88
N ILE A 10 0.22 10.59 -3.87
CA ILE A 10 -1.09 10.53 -3.23
C ILE A 10 -1.49 11.92 -2.70
N LYS A 11 -0.55 12.66 -2.11
CA LYS A 11 -0.77 14.03 -1.64
C LYS A 11 -1.27 14.96 -2.76
N THR A 12 -0.64 14.90 -3.93
CA THR A 12 -1.07 15.69 -5.09
C THR A 12 -2.46 15.28 -5.57
N LEU A 13 -2.76 13.98 -5.54
CA LEU A 13 -4.08 13.47 -5.92
C LEU A 13 -5.17 13.83 -4.91
N GLU A 14 -4.86 13.94 -3.62
CA GLU A 14 -5.78 14.44 -2.59
C GLU A 14 -6.17 15.90 -2.84
N GLU A 15 -5.19 16.73 -3.20
CA GLU A 15 -5.42 18.14 -3.52
C GLU A 15 -6.23 18.29 -4.82
N GLU A 16 -5.84 17.58 -5.88
CA GLU A 16 -6.46 17.72 -7.21
C GLU A 16 -7.82 17.03 -7.35
N MET A 17 -8.02 15.88 -6.70
CA MET A 17 -9.21 15.03 -6.92
C MET A 17 -10.15 14.98 -5.72
N LEU A 18 -9.64 15.22 -4.51
CA LEU A 18 -10.41 15.13 -3.28
C LEU A 18 -10.64 16.51 -2.63
N ASN A 19 -10.29 17.60 -3.33
CA ASN A 19 -10.46 18.97 -2.86
C ASN A 19 -9.83 19.21 -1.48
N GLY A 20 -8.68 18.56 -1.22
CA GLY A 20 -7.96 18.61 0.05
C GLY A 20 -8.41 17.59 1.11
N GLN A 21 -9.38 16.72 0.80
CA GLN A 21 -9.74 15.62 1.70
C GLN A 21 -8.65 14.53 1.67
N LYS A 22 -8.14 14.19 2.86
CA LYS A 22 -7.12 13.16 3.02
C LYS A 22 -7.68 11.76 2.85
N LEU A 23 -6.97 10.95 2.11
CA LEU A 23 -7.18 9.52 1.99
C LEU A 23 -6.52 8.86 3.21
N GLN A 24 -7.31 8.21 4.07
CA GLN A 24 -6.76 7.56 5.27
C GLN A 24 -6.06 6.22 4.98
N GLY A 25 -6.22 5.67 3.77
CA GLY A 25 -5.68 4.37 3.37
C GLY A 25 -4.14 4.26 3.45
N PRO A 26 -3.36 5.22 2.94
CA PRO A 26 -1.90 5.19 2.99
C PRO A 26 -1.33 5.34 4.41
N ASP A 27 -1.90 6.24 5.20
CA ASP A 27 -1.51 6.44 6.60
C ASP A 27 -1.79 5.17 7.42
N ALA A 28 -3.00 4.62 7.30
CA ALA A 28 -3.36 3.36 7.95
C ALA A 28 -2.47 2.19 7.48
N ALA A 29 -2.08 2.13 6.20
CA ALA A 29 -1.17 1.12 5.70
C ALA A 29 0.24 1.25 6.32
N ALA A 30 0.71 2.46 6.57
CA ALA A 30 1.97 2.71 7.27
C ALA A 30 1.93 2.24 8.73
N GLU A 31 0.88 2.61 9.46
CA GLU A 31 0.67 2.19 10.86
C GLU A 31 0.59 0.66 10.98
N VAL A 32 -0.18 0.01 10.10
CA VAL A 32 -0.31 -1.45 10.08
C VAL A 32 1.02 -2.11 9.74
N GLN A 33 1.77 -1.59 8.77
CA GLN A 33 3.08 -2.12 8.42
C GLN A 33 4.06 -1.98 9.59
N GLU A 34 4.08 -0.84 10.30
CA GLU A 34 4.95 -0.62 11.46
C GLU A 34 4.63 -1.61 12.58
N TRP A 35 3.34 -1.71 12.94
CA TRP A 35 2.86 -2.65 13.95
C TRP A 35 3.22 -4.11 13.60
N LEU A 36 3.06 -4.51 12.33
CA LEU A 36 3.45 -5.85 11.87
C LEU A 36 4.96 -6.11 11.94
N LYS A 37 5.80 -5.10 11.70
CA LYS A 37 7.26 -5.21 11.87
C LYS A 37 7.61 -5.38 13.34
N GLU A 38 7.01 -4.61 14.24
CA GLU A 38 7.21 -4.74 15.69
C GLU A 38 6.82 -6.13 16.22
N LYS A 39 5.79 -6.74 15.65
CA LYS A 39 5.38 -8.11 15.99
C LYS A 39 6.20 -9.20 15.29
N GLY A 40 7.10 -8.84 14.36
CA GLY A 40 7.82 -9.81 13.53
C GLY A 40 6.90 -10.61 12.60
N GLN A 41 5.73 -10.07 12.26
CA GLN A 41 4.68 -10.76 11.50
C GLN A 41 4.48 -10.20 10.09
N ALA A 42 5.26 -9.22 9.65
CA ALA A 42 5.16 -8.64 8.31
C ALA A 42 5.11 -9.72 7.19
N ASN A 43 5.90 -10.79 7.31
CA ASN A 43 5.95 -11.90 6.35
C ASN A 43 4.64 -12.71 6.26
N LYS A 44 3.80 -12.69 7.30
CA LYS A 44 2.48 -13.36 7.30
C LYS A 44 1.41 -12.55 6.58
N PHE A 45 1.66 -11.26 6.37
CA PHE A 45 0.71 -10.32 5.79
C PHE A 45 1.34 -9.59 4.58
N PRO A 46 1.81 -10.34 3.57
CA PRO A 46 2.55 -9.76 2.44
C PRO A 46 1.70 -8.75 1.64
N LEU A 47 0.37 -8.90 1.66
CA LEU A 47 -0.58 -7.96 1.07
C LEU A 47 -0.51 -6.57 1.70
N PHE A 48 -0.55 -6.48 3.03
CA PHE A 48 -0.51 -5.19 3.73
C PHE A 48 0.84 -4.50 3.54
N VAL A 49 1.93 -5.28 3.57
CA VAL A 49 3.27 -4.79 3.27
C VAL A 49 3.35 -4.26 1.83
N ALA A 50 2.86 -5.02 0.85
CA ALA A 50 2.88 -4.61 -0.55
C ALA A 50 2.06 -3.33 -0.80
N VAL A 51 0.89 -3.18 -0.19
CA VAL A 51 0.07 -1.95 -0.32
C VAL A 51 0.83 -0.73 0.20
N HIS A 52 1.44 -0.83 1.39
CA HIS A 52 2.23 0.25 1.96
C HIS A 52 3.44 0.60 1.06
N GLU A 53 4.20 -0.40 0.62
CA GLU A 53 5.38 -0.20 -0.23
C GLU A 53 5.03 0.36 -1.62
N ILE A 54 3.85 0.03 -2.17
CA ILE A 54 3.34 0.64 -3.40
C ILE A 54 2.98 2.11 -3.17
N CYS A 55 2.33 2.44 -2.04
CA CYS A 55 2.02 3.82 -1.67
C CYS A 55 3.29 4.66 -1.50
N GLU A 56 4.39 4.07 -1.02
CA GLU A 56 5.70 4.70 -0.90
C GLU A 56 6.56 4.63 -2.18
N ARG A 57 6.04 4.06 -3.27
CA ARG A 57 6.76 3.82 -4.53
C ARG A 57 8.02 2.96 -4.42
N ARG A 58 8.13 2.11 -3.40
CA ARG A 58 9.19 1.09 -3.30
C ARG A 58 8.87 -0.14 -4.16
N LEU A 59 7.59 -0.42 -4.36
CA LEU A 59 7.10 -1.49 -5.22
C LEU A 59 6.20 -0.96 -6.35
N GLU A 60 6.30 -1.61 -7.50
CA GLU A 60 5.38 -1.40 -8.62
C GLU A 60 3.98 -1.93 -8.24
N PRO A 61 2.88 -1.27 -8.65
CA PRO A 61 1.51 -1.74 -8.36
C PRO A 61 1.23 -3.18 -8.79
N LYS A 62 1.93 -3.67 -9.81
CA LYS A 62 1.85 -5.05 -10.29
C LYS A 62 2.32 -6.08 -9.24
N ALA A 63 3.24 -5.69 -8.36
CA ALA A 63 3.73 -6.54 -7.27
C ALA A 63 2.62 -6.94 -6.29
N LEU A 64 1.50 -6.20 -6.23
CA LEU A 64 0.34 -6.61 -5.44
C LEU A 64 -0.25 -7.95 -5.91
N ILE A 65 -0.23 -8.20 -7.22
CA ILE A 65 -0.72 -9.46 -7.81
C ILE A 65 0.24 -10.60 -7.47
N ASP A 66 1.55 -10.34 -7.47
CA ASP A 66 2.54 -11.32 -7.06
C ASP A 66 2.43 -11.63 -5.56
N ALA A 67 2.16 -10.63 -4.70
CA ALA A 67 1.91 -10.83 -3.27
C ALA A 67 0.65 -11.68 -3.01
N LEU A 68 -0.39 -11.54 -3.83
CA LEU A 68 -1.60 -12.38 -3.78
C LEU A 68 -1.32 -13.84 -4.16
N ARG A 69 -0.55 -14.05 -5.24
CA ARG A 69 -0.24 -15.39 -5.76
C ARG A 69 0.61 -16.22 -4.80
N HIS A 70 1.44 -15.58 -3.99
CA HIS A 70 2.32 -16.23 -3.02
C HIS A 70 1.77 -16.14 -1.59
N HIS A 71 0.49 -15.80 -1.41
CA HIS A 71 -0.09 -15.71 -0.07
C HIS A 71 -0.19 -17.10 0.57
N PRO A 72 0.34 -17.29 1.78
CA PRO A 72 0.49 -18.59 2.44
C PRO A 72 -0.83 -19.30 2.80
N GLU A 73 -1.98 -18.67 2.59
CA GLU A 73 -3.30 -19.28 2.81
C GLU A 73 -3.87 -19.99 1.57
N PHE A 74 -3.24 -19.82 0.40
CA PHE A 74 -3.66 -20.52 -0.82
C PHE A 74 -2.97 -21.86 -1.04
N TRP A 75 -1.95 -22.22 -0.23
CA TRP A 75 -1.22 -23.51 -0.23
C TRP A 75 -1.21 -24.15 1.16
#